data_AF-A0A532ARK3-F1
#
_entry.id   AF-A0A532ARK3-F1
#
_cell.length_a   1.000
_cell.length_b   1.000
_cell.length_c   1.000
_cell.angle_alpha   90.00
_cell.angle_beta   90.00
_cell.angle_gamma   90.00
#
_symmetry.space_group_name_H-M   'P 1'
#
loop_
_entity.id
_entity.type
_entity.pdbx_description
1 polymer ?
#
loop_
_entity_poly.entity_id
_entity_poly.type
_entity_poly.pdbx_seq_one_letter_code
_entity_poly.pdbx_strand_id
1 'polypeptide(L)'
;MQFDAALAAQDTFRRAEAELGSDWDTAVELEDTFSGNAGSTARKAYEDLLAIGQRYPLAHSFQAFCIFITWQQVTEETIAHHFQTGLRLCEAFMASPEGKHPEDFEQITELYGSFRDGLGLDEEDEIQVEFRKDTPKGGD
;
A
#
# COMPACT_ATOMS: atom_id res chain seq x y z
N MET A 1 -7.47 -12.92 2.94
CA MET A 1 -7.55 -11.60 3.57
C MET A 1 -8.83 -11.46 4.41
N GLN A 2 -8.72 -11.60 5.74
CA GLN A 2 -9.73 -11.16 6.72
C GLN A 2 -9.23 -9.85 7.36
N PHE A 3 -8.82 -8.91 6.52
CA PHE A 3 -8.18 -7.66 6.91
C PHE A 3 -9.05 -6.51 6.38
N ASP A 4 -9.37 -5.56 7.27
CA ASP A 4 -10.13 -4.37 6.93
C ASP A 4 -9.16 -3.18 6.89
N ALA A 5 -8.85 -2.73 5.67
CA ALA A 5 -7.93 -1.62 5.46
C ALA A 5 -8.43 -0.31 6.06
N ALA A 6 -9.76 -0.11 6.18
CA ALA A 6 -10.31 1.09 6.79
C ALA A 6 -10.14 1.11 8.30
N LEU A 7 -10.37 -0.03 8.95
CA LEU A 7 -10.11 -0.13 10.38
C LEU A 7 -8.61 0.03 10.67
N ALA A 8 -7.75 -0.64 9.91
CA ALA A 8 -6.30 -0.54 10.07
C ALA A 8 -5.77 0.88 9.82
N ALA A 9 -6.31 1.57 8.81
CA ALA A 9 -6.00 2.98 8.54
C ALA A 9 -6.41 3.87 9.73
N GLN A 10 -7.60 3.69 10.28
CA GLN A 10 -8.05 4.50 11.42
C GLN A 10 -7.15 4.30 12.65
N ASP A 11 -6.78 3.06 12.95
CA ASP A 11 -5.97 2.75 14.13
C ASP A 11 -4.52 3.21 13.99
N THR A 12 -3.92 3.08 12.80
CA THR A 12 -2.59 3.65 12.51
C THR A 12 -2.60 5.18 12.55
N PHE A 13 -3.63 5.81 11.99
CA PHE A 13 -3.74 7.26 11.98
C PHE A 13 -3.85 7.84 13.39
N ARG A 14 -4.64 7.21 14.27
CA ARG A 14 -4.76 7.63 15.67
C ARG A 14 -3.43 7.52 16.43
N ARG A 15 -2.56 6.56 16.09
CA ARG A 15 -1.21 6.41 16.67
C ARG A 15 -0.21 7.44 16.11
N ALA A 16 -0.44 7.94 14.90
CA ALA A 16 0.44 8.88 14.22
C ALA A 16 0.44 10.31 14.80
N GLU A 17 -0.50 10.65 15.70
CA GLU A 17 -0.58 11.99 16.34
C GLU A 17 0.77 12.44 16.92
N ALA A 18 1.42 11.54 17.66
CA ALA A 18 2.72 11.83 18.28
C ALA A 18 3.88 11.94 17.27
N GLU A 19 3.69 11.47 16.04
CA GLU A 19 4.73 11.38 15.01
C GLU A 19 4.74 12.61 14.06
N LEU A 20 3.59 13.27 13.89
CA LEU A 20 3.41 14.29 12.85
C LEU A 20 3.63 15.74 13.29
N GLY A 21 3.72 15.99 14.59
CA GLY A 21 4.03 17.33 15.12
C GLY A 21 3.10 18.41 14.56
N SER A 22 3.65 19.42 13.89
CA SER A 22 2.87 20.55 13.35
C SER A 22 2.00 20.21 12.13
N ASP A 23 2.25 19.09 11.46
CA ASP A 23 1.43 18.67 10.32
C ASP A 23 0.21 17.83 10.76
N TRP A 24 0.06 17.54 12.06
CA TRP A 24 -1.04 16.72 12.59
C TRP A 24 -2.42 17.30 12.25
N ASP A 25 -2.67 18.57 12.56
CA ASP A 25 -3.98 19.20 12.31
C ASP A 25 -4.34 19.16 10.82
N THR A 26 -3.35 19.39 9.94
CA THR A 26 -3.54 19.27 8.49
C THR A 26 -3.83 17.83 8.07
N ALA A 27 -3.14 16.86 8.65
CA ALA A 27 -3.39 15.45 8.35
C ALA A 27 -4.81 15.03 8.74
N VAL A 28 -5.34 15.54 9.87
CA VAL A 28 -6.71 15.27 10.32
C VAL A 28 -7.73 15.82 9.32
N GLU A 29 -7.59 17.08 8.90
CA GLU A 29 -8.50 17.69 7.92
C GLU A 29 -8.50 16.93 6.58
N LEU A 30 -7.33 16.45 6.16
CA LEU A 30 -7.18 15.66 4.95
C LEU A 30 -7.77 14.25 5.09
N GLU A 31 -7.60 13.61 6.25
CA GLU A 31 -8.18 12.29 6.52
C GLU A 31 -9.71 12.36 6.56
N ASP A 32 -10.29 13.37 7.23
CA ASP A 32 -11.73 13.64 7.21
C ASP A 32 -12.24 13.88 5.78
N THR A 33 -11.48 14.64 4.98
CA THR A 33 -11.83 14.90 3.58
C THR A 33 -11.77 13.62 2.76
N PHE A 34 -10.76 12.79 2.97
CA PHE A 34 -10.56 11.54 2.27
C PHE A 34 -11.66 10.51 2.60
N SER A 35 -11.96 10.30 3.88
CA SER A 35 -12.94 9.32 4.34
C SER A 35 -14.40 9.75 4.11
N GLY A 36 -14.67 11.05 4.08
CA GLY A 36 -16.01 11.62 3.89
C GLY A 36 -16.41 11.91 2.44
N ASN A 37 -15.52 11.74 1.47
CA ASN A 37 -15.77 12.08 0.05
C ASN A 37 -15.43 10.91 -0.89
N ALA A 38 -15.72 11.10 -2.19
CA ALA A 38 -15.36 10.17 -3.25
C ALA A 38 -14.79 10.92 -4.47
N GLY A 39 -14.27 10.17 -5.44
CA GLY A 39 -13.75 10.72 -6.69
C GLY A 39 -12.59 11.70 -6.48
N SER A 40 -12.56 12.79 -7.25
CA SER A 40 -11.42 13.71 -7.30
C SER A 40 -11.10 14.39 -5.96
N THR A 41 -12.11 14.64 -5.13
CA THR A 41 -11.92 15.27 -3.81
C THR A 41 -11.16 14.34 -2.87
N ALA A 42 -11.63 13.08 -2.76
CA ALA A 42 -10.96 12.07 -1.94
C ALA A 42 -9.55 11.78 -2.48
N ARG A 43 -9.41 11.67 -3.81
CA ARG A 43 -8.11 11.47 -4.46
C ARG A 43 -7.11 12.59 -4.15
N LYS A 44 -7.55 13.85 -4.20
CA LYS A 44 -6.69 15.00 -3.88
C LYS A 44 -6.20 14.93 -2.43
N ALA A 45 -7.11 14.62 -1.49
CA ALA A 45 -6.78 14.49 -0.08
C ALA A 45 -5.81 13.33 0.17
N TYR A 46 -6.03 12.18 -0.47
CA TYR A 46 -5.10 11.05 -0.49
C TYR A 46 -3.70 11.46 -0.95
N GLU A 47 -3.59 12.16 -2.09
CA GLU A 47 -2.31 12.61 -2.63
C GLU A 47 -1.59 13.57 -1.66
N ASP A 48 -2.32 14.46 -0.99
CA ASP A 48 -1.77 15.38 0.00
C ASP A 48 -1.34 14.66 1.30
N LEU A 49 -2.06 13.62 1.74
CA LEU A 49 -1.64 12.74 2.84
C LEU A 49 -0.33 12.01 2.52
N LEU A 50 -0.18 11.50 1.29
CA LEU A 50 1.09 10.89 0.86
C LEU A 50 2.24 11.92 0.87
N ALA A 51 1.97 13.16 0.50
CA ALA A 51 2.97 14.24 0.53
C ALA A 51 3.40 14.58 1.97
N ILE A 52 2.50 14.51 2.95
CA ILE A 52 2.88 14.54 4.37
C ILE A 52 3.79 13.35 4.68
N GLY A 53 3.44 12.14 4.24
CA GLY A 53 4.20 10.93 4.54
C GLY A 53 5.63 11.00 4.07
N GLN A 54 5.87 11.60 2.90
CA GLN A 54 7.23 11.82 2.37
C GLN A 54 8.09 12.74 3.26
N ARG A 55 7.48 13.66 4.02
CA ARG A 55 8.19 14.54 4.97
C ARG A 55 8.55 13.83 6.28
N TYR A 56 7.85 12.74 6.63
CA TYR A 56 8.01 12.01 7.88
C TYR A 56 8.34 10.52 7.67
N PRO A 57 9.50 10.17 7.08
CA PRO A 57 9.86 8.77 6.81
C PRO A 57 10.01 7.90 8.07
N LEU A 58 10.16 8.53 9.24
CA LEU A 58 10.27 7.85 10.54
C LEU A 58 8.94 7.82 11.33
N ALA A 59 7.87 8.42 10.80
CA ALA A 59 6.53 8.32 11.39
C ALA A 59 5.93 6.96 11.02
N HIS A 60 6.33 5.90 11.74
CA HIS A 60 6.00 4.53 11.37
C HIS A 60 4.50 4.27 11.31
N SER A 61 3.73 4.78 12.27
CA SER A 61 2.28 4.65 12.26
C SER A 61 1.69 5.40 11.07
N PHE A 62 2.20 6.60 10.75
CA PHE A 62 1.74 7.34 9.59
C PHE A 62 2.11 6.68 8.26
N GLN A 63 3.29 6.06 8.15
CA GLN A 63 3.67 5.31 6.95
C GLN A 63 2.75 4.10 6.74
N ALA A 64 2.40 3.39 7.80
CA ALA A 64 1.44 2.29 7.75
C ALA A 64 0.04 2.78 7.31
N PHE A 65 -0.41 3.91 7.86
CA PHE A 65 -1.64 4.58 7.41
C PHE A 65 -1.61 4.88 5.91
N CYS A 66 -0.53 5.47 5.38
CA CYS A 66 -0.39 5.77 3.95
C CYS A 66 -0.52 4.51 3.06
N ILE A 67 -0.03 3.35 3.54
CA ILE A 67 -0.17 2.08 2.83
C ILE A 67 -1.64 1.62 2.82
N PHE A 68 -2.32 1.69 3.96
CA PHE A 68 -3.71 1.25 4.08
C PHE A 68 -4.68 2.10 3.23
N ILE A 69 -4.54 3.42 3.24
CA ILE A 69 -5.36 4.29 2.38
C ILE A 69 -5.02 4.11 0.89
N THR A 70 -3.79 3.69 0.56
CA THR A 70 -3.44 3.34 -0.82
C THR A 70 -4.17 2.07 -1.28
N TRP A 71 -4.33 1.08 -0.40
CA TRP A 71 -5.16 -0.09 -0.70
C TRP A 71 -6.63 0.29 -0.91
N GLN A 72 -7.17 1.20 -0.10
CA GLN A 72 -8.53 1.71 -0.34
C GLN A 72 -8.67 2.40 -1.70
N GLN A 73 -7.66 3.15 -2.15
CA GLN A 73 -7.65 3.72 -3.50
C GLN A 73 -7.61 2.66 -4.59
N VAL A 74 -6.89 1.55 -4.40
CA VAL A 74 -6.95 0.40 -5.32
C VAL A 74 -8.38 -0.16 -5.42
N THR A 75 -9.10 -0.22 -4.30
CA THR A 75 -10.49 -0.74 -4.28
C THR A 75 -11.50 0.22 -4.90
N GLU A 76 -11.24 1.53 -4.82
CA GLU A 76 -12.09 2.57 -5.43
C GLU A 76 -11.80 2.72 -6.94
N GLU A 77 -10.53 2.82 -7.30
CA GLU A 77 -10.05 2.97 -8.67
C GLU A 77 -8.93 1.96 -8.94
N THR A 78 -9.28 0.81 -9.51
CA THR A 78 -8.33 -0.30 -9.74
C THR A 78 -7.40 -0.03 -10.94
N ILE A 79 -6.47 0.90 -10.77
CA ILE A 79 -5.48 1.31 -11.78
C ILE A 79 -4.05 0.99 -11.33
N ALA A 80 -3.18 0.67 -12.30
CA ALA A 80 -1.78 0.29 -12.06
C ALA A 80 -0.99 1.30 -11.20
N HIS A 81 -1.33 2.59 -11.28
CA HIS A 81 -0.66 3.64 -10.52
C HIS A 81 -0.78 3.45 -9.00
N HIS A 82 -1.95 3.05 -8.50
CA HIS A 82 -2.14 2.84 -7.06
C HIS A 82 -1.39 1.60 -6.59
N PHE A 83 -1.39 0.53 -7.38
CA PHE A 83 -0.59 -0.67 -7.10
C PHE A 83 0.91 -0.37 -7.04
N GLN A 84 1.45 0.37 -8.01
CA GLN A 84 2.86 0.78 -8.02
C GLN A 84 3.23 1.67 -6.84
N THR A 85 2.31 2.54 -6.42
CA THR A 85 2.51 3.39 -5.25
C THR A 85 2.51 2.56 -3.96
N GLY A 86 1.54 1.66 -3.81
CA GLY A 86 1.44 0.74 -2.68
C GLY A 86 2.68 -0.14 -2.55
N LEU A 87 3.16 -0.71 -3.67
CA LEU A 87 4.37 -1.53 -3.71
C LEU A 87 5.59 -0.78 -3.16
N ARG A 88 5.84 0.45 -3.64
CA ARG A 88 6.97 1.27 -3.19
C ARG A 88 6.87 1.65 -1.71
N LEU A 89 5.67 1.97 -1.23
CA LEU A 89 5.45 2.29 0.19
C LEU A 89 5.73 1.07 1.07
N CYS A 90 5.26 -0.12 0.67
CA CYS A 90 5.52 -1.36 1.39
C CYS A 90 7.02 -1.69 1.44
N GLU A 91 7.74 -1.56 0.32
CA GLU A 91 9.20 -1.79 0.27
C GLU A 91 9.96 -0.85 1.21
N ALA A 92 9.61 0.44 1.21
CA ALA A 92 10.20 1.41 2.12
C ALA A 92 9.88 1.09 3.59
N PHE A 93 8.64 0.71 3.89
CA PHE A 93 8.21 0.34 5.23
C PHE A 93 8.90 -0.94 5.72
N MET A 94 9.08 -1.95 4.87
CA MET A 94 9.65 -3.23 5.28
C MET A 94 11.18 -3.26 5.30
N ALA A 95 11.86 -2.22 4.81
CA ALA A 95 13.33 -2.14 4.77
C ALA A 95 14.02 -2.33 6.14
N SER A 96 13.32 -2.06 7.25
CA SER A 96 13.75 -2.40 8.61
C SER A 96 12.54 -2.60 9.52
N PRO A 97 12.48 -3.63 10.38
CA PRO A 97 11.36 -3.81 11.32
C PRO A 97 11.46 -2.93 12.58
N GLU A 98 12.58 -2.24 12.82
CA GLU A 98 12.81 -1.49 14.05
C GLU A 98 11.77 -0.37 14.26
N GLY A 99 11.25 -0.25 15.48
CA GLY A 99 10.29 0.79 15.89
C GLY A 99 8.86 0.61 15.37
N LYS A 100 8.60 -0.41 14.53
CA LYS A 100 7.28 -0.65 13.93
C LYS A 100 6.40 -1.54 14.79
N HIS A 101 5.10 -1.32 14.70
CA HIS A 101 4.13 -2.16 15.37
C HIS A 101 4.07 -3.54 14.67
N PRO A 102 4.18 -4.67 15.40
CA PRO A 102 4.23 -5.99 14.78
C PRO A 102 3.02 -6.34 13.90
N GLU A 103 1.83 -5.94 14.34
CA GLU A 103 0.59 -6.18 13.59
C GLU A 103 0.58 -5.42 12.26
N ASP A 104 1.05 -4.17 12.25
CA ASP A 104 1.11 -3.36 11.04
C ASP A 104 2.08 -4.01 10.04
N PHE A 105 3.20 -4.58 10.53
CA PHE A 105 4.16 -5.30 9.70
C PHE A 105 3.57 -6.57 9.07
N GLU A 106 2.80 -7.36 9.82
CA GLU A 106 2.12 -8.55 9.32
C GLU A 106 1.09 -8.18 8.23
N GLN A 107 0.23 -7.21 8.51
CA GLN A 107 -0.81 -6.75 7.57
C GLN A 107 -0.20 -6.15 6.30
N ILE A 108 0.85 -5.34 6.43
CA ILE A 108 1.55 -4.73 5.30
C ILE A 108 2.27 -5.79 4.46
N THR A 109 2.76 -6.87 5.08
CA THR A 109 3.34 -8.00 4.34
C THR A 109 2.29 -8.70 3.47
N GLU A 110 1.06 -8.88 3.96
CA GLU A 110 -0.04 -9.43 3.15
C GLU A 110 -0.44 -8.48 2.00
N LEU A 111 -0.53 -7.18 2.28
CA LEU A 111 -0.81 -6.15 1.26
C LEU A 111 0.29 -6.06 0.20
N TYR A 112 1.56 -6.25 0.58
CA TYR A 112 2.66 -6.28 -0.37
C TYR A 112 2.45 -7.33 -1.45
N GLY A 113 2.05 -8.56 -1.07
CA GLY A 113 1.67 -9.61 -2.02
C GLY A 113 0.50 -9.17 -2.91
N SER A 114 -0.54 -8.59 -2.30
CA SER A 114 -1.71 -8.10 -3.04
C SER A 114 -1.36 -7.00 -4.06
N PHE A 115 -0.41 -6.11 -3.73
CA PHE A 115 0.07 -5.10 -4.66
C PHE A 115 0.87 -5.69 -5.82
N ARG A 116 1.66 -6.74 -5.57
CA ARG A 116 2.42 -7.46 -6.60
C ARG A 116 1.51 -8.25 -7.53
N ASP A 117 0.55 -8.98 -6.97
CA ASP A 117 -0.49 -9.71 -7.71
C ASP A 117 -1.24 -8.77 -8.66
N GLY A 118 -1.66 -7.59 -8.16
CA GLY A 118 -2.36 -6.59 -8.97
C GLY A 118 -1.53 -5.98 -10.11
N LEU A 119 -0.20 -6.15 -10.08
CA LEU A 119 0.72 -5.76 -11.16
C LEU A 119 1.15 -6.94 -12.03
N GLY A 120 0.72 -8.17 -11.74
CA GLY A 120 1.17 -9.38 -12.43
C GLY A 120 2.64 -9.74 -12.15
N LEU A 121 3.18 -9.33 -11.00
CA LEU A 121 4.60 -9.55 -10.66
C LEU A 121 4.89 -10.88 -9.98
N ASP A 122 3.84 -11.60 -9.56
CA ASP A 122 3.95 -12.96 -9.00
C ASP A 122 3.78 -14.05 -10.08
N GLU A 123 3.57 -13.66 -11.34
CA GLU A 123 3.65 -14.54 -12.51
C GLU A 123 5.11 -14.75 -12.97
N GLU A 124 5.98 -15.27 -12.10
CA GLU A 124 7.19 -15.94 -12.59
C GLU A 124 6.79 -17.31 -13.20
N ASP A 125 6.70 -17.33 -14.54
CA ASP A 125 7.10 -18.46 -15.41
C ASP A 125 6.25 -19.76 -15.47
N GLU A 126 4.91 -19.72 -15.55
CA GLU A 126 4.17 -20.89 -16.09
C GLU A 126 4.21 -20.97 -17.64
N ILE A 127 4.36 -19.84 -18.33
CA ILE A 127 4.35 -19.81 -19.81
C ILE A 127 5.65 -20.39 -20.41
N GLN A 128 6.78 -20.44 -19.69
CA GLN A 128 8.01 -21.05 -20.22
C GLN A 128 8.07 -22.58 -20.11
N VAL A 129 7.20 -23.22 -19.33
CA VAL A 129 7.20 -24.69 -19.15
C VAL A 129 6.38 -25.38 -20.25
N GLU A 130 5.28 -24.80 -20.72
CA GLU A 130 4.44 -25.41 -21.76
C GLU A 130 5.04 -25.29 -23.18
N PHE A 131 5.81 -24.25 -23.50
CA PHE A 131 6.47 -24.12 -24.82
C PHE A 131 7.70 -25.04 -25.01
N ARG A 132 8.18 -25.71 -23.95
CA ARG A 132 9.29 -26.68 -24.03
C ARG A 132 8.83 -28.13 -24.22
N LYS A 133 7.53 -28.41 -24.29
CA LYS A 133 7.00 -29.75 -24.62
C LYS A 133 6.79 -29.99 -26.12
N ASP A 134 6.76 -28.94 -26.93
CA ASP A 134 6.49 -29.04 -28.37
C ASP A 134 7.76 -28.99 -29.26
N THR A 135 8.91 -29.42 -28.74
CA THR A 135 10.03 -29.79 -29.64
C THR A 135 9.94 -31.27 -29.95
N PRO A 136 9.54 -31.68 -31.17
CA PRO A 136 9.56 -33.08 -31.54
C PRO A 136 11.01 -33.55 -31.57
N LYS A 137 11.35 -34.50 -30.68
CA LYS A 137 12.51 -35.38 -30.90
C LYS A 137 12.10 -36.44 -31.92
N GLY A 138 12.36 -36.17 -33.20
CA GLY A 138 12.39 -37.18 -34.24
C GLY A 138 13.52 -36.80 -35.20
N GLY A 139 14.43 -37.68 -35.60
CA GLY A 139 14.48 -39.13 -35.50
C GLY A 139 15.15 -39.62 -36.79
N ASP A 140 16.30 -40.29 -36.62
CA ASP A 140 17.13 -41.02 -37.61
C ASP A 140 17.55 -40.30 -38.91
#